data_AF-A0ABD5S2X6-F1
#
_entry.id   AF-A0ABD5S2X6-F1
#
_cell.length_a   1.000
_cell.length_b   1.000
_cell.length_c   1.000
_cell.angle_alpha   90.00
_cell.angle_beta   90.00
_cell.angle_gamma   90.00
#
_symmetry.space_group_name_H-M   'P 1'
#
loop_
_entity.id
_entity.type
_entity.pdbx_description
1 polymer ?
#
loop_
_entity_poly.entity_id
_entity_poly.type
_entity_poly.pdbx_seq_one_letter_code
_entity_poly.pdbx_strand_id
1 'polypeptide(L)'
;MKPAQFEAHEPTTVEEAVSLLESLDDRAVLAGGQSMVPMLRFRLAVPETIIDINRVEGLDRFEEDDGSLRLGALVRHADVEHSDLIAEKYGSFADAAPLVADPQIRNRGT
;
A
#
# COMPACT_ATOMS: atom_id res chain seq x y z
N MET A 1 14.45 12.11 13.55
CA MET A 1 13.68 13.11 12.79
C MET A 1 12.19 12.85 12.94
N LYS A 2 11.36 13.90 13.04
CA LYS A 2 9.92 13.83 13.38
C LYS A 2 9.06 14.49 12.29
N PRO A 3 7.90 13.90 11.94
CA PRO A 3 6.98 14.51 11.00
C PRO A 3 6.37 15.81 11.55
N ALA A 4 5.74 16.60 10.67
CA ALA A 4 4.78 17.61 11.09
C ALA A 4 3.55 16.95 11.73
N GLN A 5 2.73 17.72 12.45
CA GLN A 5 1.44 17.22 12.92
C GLN A 5 0.48 17.04 11.75
N PHE A 6 -0.35 16.00 11.82
CA PHE A 6 -1.42 15.70 10.88
C PHE A 6 -2.55 15.00 11.63
N GLU A 7 -3.77 15.09 11.11
CA GLU A 7 -4.90 14.26 11.51
C GLU A 7 -4.81 12.90 10.81
N ALA A 8 -5.28 11.83 11.47
CA ALA A 8 -5.27 10.48 10.91
C ALA A 8 -6.69 9.89 10.87
N HIS A 9 -7.09 9.35 9.73
CA HIS A 9 -8.29 8.55 9.56
C HIS A 9 -7.91 7.12 9.15
N GLU A 10 -8.63 6.14 9.70
CA GLU A 10 -8.43 4.71 9.43
C GLU A 10 -9.74 4.08 8.92
N PRO A 11 -10.19 4.39 7.70
CA PRO A 11 -11.41 3.80 7.13
C PRO A 11 -11.29 2.28 7.03
N THR A 12 -12.43 1.60 7.06
CA THR A 12 -12.51 0.13 6.95
C THR A 12 -13.10 -0.34 5.64
N THR A 13 -13.63 0.57 4.83
CA THR A 13 -14.18 0.29 3.49
C THR A 13 -13.58 1.21 2.44
N VAL A 14 -13.66 0.78 1.17
CA VAL A 14 -13.21 1.59 0.04
C VAL A 14 -14.08 2.84 -0.08
N GLU A 15 -15.38 2.70 0.15
CA GLU A 15 -16.35 3.79 0.09
C GLU A 15 -16.04 4.88 1.13
N GLU A 16 -15.70 4.50 2.36
CA GLU A 16 -15.27 5.44 3.40
C GLU A 16 -13.97 6.14 3.01
N ALA A 17 -12.98 5.39 2.51
CA ALA A 17 -11.70 5.96 2.09
C ALA A 17 -11.87 6.96 0.93
N VAL A 18 -12.71 6.64 -0.06
CA VAL A 18 -13.04 7.52 -1.19
C VAL A 18 -13.78 8.77 -0.70
N SER A 19 -14.76 8.61 0.19
CA SER A 19 -15.50 9.75 0.77
C SER A 19 -14.59 10.73 1.52
N LEU A 20 -13.60 10.21 2.28
CA LEU A 20 -12.58 11.04 2.92
C LEU A 20 -11.68 11.75 1.88
N LEU A 21 -11.28 11.03 0.82
CA LEU A 21 -10.49 11.63 -0.26
C LEU A 21 -11.23 12.73 -1.01
N GLU A 22 -12.55 12.64 -1.15
CA GLU A 22 -13.38 13.66 -1.79
C GLU A 22 -13.65 14.87 -0.90
N SER A 23 -13.75 14.66 0.42
CA SER A 23 -14.16 15.70 1.38
C SER A 23 -13.01 16.51 1.97
N LEU A 24 -11.78 16.00 1.92
CA LEU A 24 -10.59 16.65 2.48
C LEU A 24 -9.75 17.27 1.37
N ASP A 25 -9.04 18.38 1.63
CA ASP A 25 -8.23 19.08 0.63
C ASP A 25 -6.73 18.73 0.71
N ASP A 26 -6.08 18.89 1.86
CA ASP A 26 -4.64 18.56 2.00
C ASP A 26 -4.46 17.20 2.67
N ARG A 27 -4.64 16.15 1.85
CA ARG A 27 -4.69 14.76 2.29
C ARG A 27 -3.72 13.87 1.52
N ALA A 28 -3.18 12.86 2.20
CA ALA A 28 -2.42 11.80 1.56
C ALA A 28 -2.85 10.41 2.05
N VAL A 29 -2.78 9.43 1.15
CA VAL A 29 -3.05 8.01 1.49
C VAL A 29 -1.81 7.38 2.09
N LEU A 30 -1.99 6.64 3.18
CA LEU A 30 -0.97 5.78 3.78
C LEU A 30 -1.31 4.31 3.55
N ALA A 31 -0.51 3.65 2.71
CA ALA A 31 -0.53 2.21 2.50
C ALA A 31 0.62 1.55 3.32
N GLY A 32 1.56 0.87 2.67
CA GLY A 32 2.74 0.28 3.33
C GLY A 32 3.68 1.26 4.03
N GLY A 33 3.59 2.55 3.68
CA GLY A 33 4.34 3.63 4.33
C GLY A 33 5.82 3.70 4.00
N GLN A 34 6.36 2.82 3.15
CA GLN A 34 7.80 2.73 2.90
C GLN A 34 8.35 3.93 2.10
N SER A 35 7.50 4.64 1.37
CA SER A 35 7.83 5.94 0.75
C SER A 35 7.27 7.11 1.57
N MET A 36 5.98 7.03 1.96
CA MET A 36 5.29 8.12 2.64
C MET A 36 5.86 8.44 4.02
N VAL A 37 6.15 7.44 4.86
CA VAL A 37 6.68 7.69 6.22
C VAL A 37 8.04 8.39 6.16
N PRO A 38 9.01 7.98 5.30
CA PRO A 38 10.20 8.80 5.06
C PRO A 38 9.88 10.23 4.63
N MET A 39 8.99 10.43 3.64
CA MET A 39 8.62 11.77 3.16
C MET A 39 8.08 12.65 4.30
N LEU A 40 7.23 12.10 5.18
CA LEU A 40 6.72 12.81 6.36
C LEU A 40 7.83 13.10 7.38
N ARG A 41 8.67 12.11 7.70
CA ARG A 41 9.75 12.27 8.69
C ARG A 41 10.78 13.33 8.29
N PHE A 42 11.07 13.43 6.99
CA PHE A 42 11.97 14.43 6.41
C PHE A 42 11.25 15.73 6.01
N ARG A 43 9.93 15.81 6.22
CA ARG A 43 9.06 16.96 5.85
C ARG A 43 9.18 17.33 4.36
N LEU A 44 9.37 16.34 3.51
CA LEU A 44 9.28 16.47 2.06
C LEU A 44 7.81 16.46 1.61
N ALA A 45 6.94 15.84 2.41
CA ALA A 45 5.49 15.99 2.35
C ALA A 45 4.99 16.41 3.75
N VAL A 46 4.01 17.31 3.78
CA VAL A 46 3.44 17.87 5.01
C VAL A 46 1.90 18.00 4.91
N PRO A 47 1.19 16.91 4.57
CA PRO A 47 -0.26 16.96 4.46
C PRO A 47 -0.90 17.26 5.83
N GLU A 48 -2.04 17.94 5.84
CA GLU A 48 -2.84 18.14 7.04
C GLU A 48 -3.48 16.83 7.51
N THR A 49 -3.80 15.92 6.59
CA THR A 49 -4.47 14.65 6.92
C THR A 49 -3.82 13.44 6.25
N ILE A 50 -3.74 12.34 7.00
CA ILE A 50 -3.38 11.01 6.51
C ILE A 50 -4.58 10.08 6.56
N ILE A 51 -4.88 9.43 5.45
CA ILE A 51 -5.90 8.39 5.35
C ILE A 51 -5.17 7.05 5.26
N ASP A 52 -5.09 6.33 6.37
CA ASP A 52 -4.48 5.00 6.45
C ASP A 52 -5.46 3.94 5.99
N ILE A 53 -5.18 3.32 4.85
CA ILE A 53 -6.05 2.33 4.24
C ILE A 53 -5.75 0.89 4.69
N ASN A 54 -4.78 0.65 5.58
CA ASN A 54 -4.37 -0.71 6.00
C ASN A 54 -5.51 -1.54 6.64
N ARG A 55 -6.63 -0.90 7.02
CA ARG A 55 -7.80 -1.57 7.61
C ARG A 55 -8.95 -1.74 6.62
N VAL A 56 -8.79 -1.29 5.37
CA VAL A 56 -9.80 -1.44 4.32
C VAL A 56 -9.87 -2.89 3.87
N GLU A 57 -11.04 -3.50 4.02
CA GLU A 57 -11.25 -4.91 3.71
C GLU A 57 -11.11 -5.20 2.21
N GLY A 58 -10.50 -6.34 1.88
CA GLY A 58 -10.43 -6.85 0.50
C GLY A 58 -9.32 -6.25 -0.36
N LEU A 59 -8.57 -5.26 0.11
CA LEU A 59 -7.43 -4.70 -0.63
C LEU A 59 -6.13 -5.49 -0.45
N ASP A 60 -6.05 -6.38 0.53
CA ASP A 60 -4.86 -7.14 0.91
C ASP A 60 -4.78 -8.54 0.26
N ARG A 61 -5.66 -8.83 -0.69
CA ARG A 61 -5.79 -10.14 -1.33
C ARG A 61 -5.49 -10.05 -2.81
N PHE A 62 -5.11 -11.19 -3.38
CA PHE A 62 -5.01 -11.37 -4.81
C PHE A 62 -5.56 -12.73 -5.21
N GLU A 63 -6.05 -12.79 -6.44
CA GLU A 63 -6.61 -14.00 -7.03
C GLU A 63 -6.44 -13.98 -8.54
N GLU A 64 -6.54 -15.14 -9.16
CA GLU A 64 -6.66 -15.26 -10.60
C GLU A 64 -8.13 -15.37 -10.95
N ASP A 65 -8.60 -14.50 -11.84
CA ASP A 65 -9.97 -14.45 -12.33
C ASP A 65 -9.95 -14.30 -13.86
N ASP A 66 -10.67 -15.18 -14.55
CA ASP A 66 -10.75 -15.24 -16.02
C ASP A 66 -9.37 -15.14 -16.74
N GLY A 67 -8.35 -15.79 -16.19
CA GLY A 67 -6.99 -15.83 -16.75
C GLY A 67 -6.18 -14.55 -16.55
N SER A 68 -6.65 -13.65 -15.67
CA SER A 68 -5.96 -12.43 -15.28
C SER A 68 -5.67 -12.43 -13.78
N LEU A 69 -4.50 -11.94 -13.39
CA LEU A 69 -4.18 -11.72 -11.98
C LEU A 69 -4.81 -10.42 -11.50
N ARG A 70 -5.68 -10.51 -10.50
CA ARG A 70 -6.18 -9.36 -9.76
C ARG A 70 -5.38 -9.20 -8.47
N LEU A 71 -4.56 -8.16 -8.39
CA LEU A 71 -3.80 -7.80 -7.20
C LEU A 71 -4.50 -6.65 -6.45
N GLY A 72 -4.83 -6.87 -5.18
CA GLY A 72 -5.29 -5.81 -4.30
C GLY A 72 -4.18 -4.79 -4.00
N ALA A 73 -4.57 -3.53 -3.79
CA ALA A 73 -3.63 -2.42 -3.58
C ALA A 73 -2.81 -2.48 -2.28
N LEU A 74 -3.15 -3.41 -1.36
CA LEU A 74 -2.46 -3.65 -0.10
C LEU A 74 -1.79 -5.03 -0.01
N VAL A 75 -1.74 -5.78 -1.12
CA VAL A 75 -0.91 -6.98 -1.22
C VAL A 75 0.55 -6.58 -1.01
N ARG A 76 1.26 -7.24 -0.09
CA ARG A 76 2.65 -6.88 0.20
C ARG A 76 3.56 -7.37 -0.92
N HIS A 77 4.67 -6.68 -1.15
CA HIS A 77 5.71 -7.20 -2.06
C HIS A 77 6.21 -8.58 -1.63
N ALA A 78 6.25 -8.85 -0.33
CA ALA A 78 6.60 -10.17 0.20
C ALA A 78 5.56 -11.24 -0.20
N ASP A 79 4.26 -10.93 -0.24
CA ASP A 79 3.23 -11.89 -0.65
C ASP A 79 3.40 -12.24 -2.14
N VAL A 80 3.77 -11.25 -2.96
CA VAL A 80 4.09 -11.46 -4.39
C VAL A 80 5.35 -12.32 -4.56
N GLU A 81 6.41 -12.02 -3.80
CA GLU A 81 7.70 -12.74 -3.83
C GLU A 81 7.55 -14.23 -3.49
N HIS A 82 6.66 -14.58 -2.56
CA HIS A 82 6.51 -15.94 -2.04
C HIS A 82 5.27 -16.68 -2.57
N SER A 83 4.63 -16.17 -3.63
CA SER A 83 3.44 -16.79 -4.20
C SER A 83 3.78 -17.82 -5.29
N ASP A 84 3.41 -19.08 -5.04
CA ASP A 84 3.55 -20.16 -6.05
C ASP A 84 2.74 -19.84 -7.32
N LEU A 85 1.52 -19.31 -7.18
CA LEU A 85 0.68 -18.90 -8.30
C LEU A 85 1.41 -17.88 -9.21
N ILE A 86 2.06 -16.89 -8.60
CA ILE A 86 2.78 -15.84 -9.33
C ILE A 86 4.06 -16.39 -9.95
N ALA A 87 4.79 -17.25 -9.23
CA ALA A 87 5.96 -17.93 -9.76
C ALA A 87 5.65 -18.79 -10.99
N GLU A 88 4.53 -19.52 -10.98
CA GLU A 88 4.15 -20.43 -12.05
C GLU A 88 3.56 -19.72 -13.28
N LYS A 89 2.74 -18.68 -13.07
CA LYS A 89 1.94 -18.07 -14.15
C LYS A 89 2.32 -16.64 -14.51
N TYR A 90 2.98 -15.93 -13.61
CA TYR A 90 3.26 -14.49 -13.74
C TYR A 90 4.75 -14.21 -13.52
N GLY A 91 5.61 -14.93 -14.25
CA GLY A 91 7.07 -14.97 -14.04
C GLY A 91 7.77 -13.60 -13.93
N SER A 92 7.34 -12.58 -14.68
CA SER A 92 7.92 -11.24 -14.56
C SER A 92 7.79 -10.63 -13.16
N PHE A 93 6.70 -10.93 -12.44
CA PHE A 93 6.53 -10.50 -11.04
C PHE A 93 7.45 -11.30 -10.11
N ALA A 94 7.56 -12.60 -10.33
CA ALA A 94 8.43 -13.48 -9.54
C ALA A 94 9.92 -13.09 -9.69
N ASP A 95 10.33 -12.70 -10.89
CA ASP A 95 11.70 -12.21 -11.15
C ASP A 95 11.95 -10.83 -10.52
N ALA A 96 10.95 -9.95 -10.53
CA ALA A 96 11.10 -8.57 -10.08
C ALA A 96 10.95 -8.38 -8.57
N ALA A 97 10.02 -9.09 -7.92
CA ALA A 97 9.69 -8.89 -6.51
C ALA A 97 10.90 -9.00 -5.55
N PRO A 98 11.83 -9.97 -5.70
CA PRO A 98 13.03 -10.05 -4.86
C PRO A 98 13.98 -8.85 -4.99
N LEU A 99 13.92 -8.13 -6.12
CA LEU A 99 14.77 -6.97 -6.41
C LEU A 99 14.22 -5.67 -5.83
N VAL A 100 12.99 -5.68 -5.30
CA VAL A 100 12.39 -4.52 -4.65
C VAL A 100 12.97 -4.37 -3.25
N ALA A 101 13.83 -3.36 -3.07
CA ALA A 101 14.35 -2.94 -1.77
C ALA A 101 14.93 -4.10 -0.93
N ASP A 102 14.58 -4.17 0.36
CA ASP A 102 15.01 -5.21 1.31
C ASP A 102 13.81 -5.95 1.93
N PRO A 103 14.02 -7.09 2.62
CA PRO A 103 12.92 -7.87 3.20
C PRO A 103 12.03 -7.09 4.18
N GLN A 104 12.58 -6.16 4.97
CA GLN A 104 11.79 -5.35 5.91
C GLN A 104 10.87 -4.39 5.16
N ILE A 105 11.39 -3.76 4.11
CA ILE A 105 10.59 -2.92 3.22
C ILE A 105 9.54 -3.77 2.51
N ARG A 106 9.85 -4.96 2.00
CA ARG A 106 8.88 -5.81 1.28
C ARG A 106 7.76 -6.36 2.16
N ASN A 107 8.00 -6.57 3.46
CA ASN A 107 6.96 -6.96 4.42
C ASN A 107 5.95 -5.85 4.73
N ARG A 108 6.20 -4.62 4.26
CA ARG A 108 5.31 -3.47 4.48
C ARG A 108 4.90 -2.80 3.17
N GLY A 109 5.80 -2.65 2.22
CA GLY A 109 5.53 -2.10 0.89
C GLY A 109 4.48 -2.93 0.16
N THR A 110 3.65 -2.23 -0.59
CA THR A 110 2.49 -2.72 -1.33
C THR A 110 2.58 -2.17 -2.72
#